data_AF-A0A0G1PI77-F1
#
_entry.id   AF-A0A0G1PI77-F1
#
_cell.length_a   1.000
_cell.length_b   1.000
_cell.length_c   1.000
_cell.angle_alpha   90.00
_cell.angle_beta   90.00
_cell.angle_gamma   90.00
#
_symmetry.space_group_name_H-M   'P 1'
#
loop_
_entity.id
_entity.type
_entity.pdbx_description
1 polymer ?
#
loop_
_entity_poly.entity_id
_entity_poly.type
_entity_poly.pdbx_seq_one_letter_code
_entity_poly.pdbx_strand_id
1 'polypeptide(L)'
;MTRKSKKVFLLVLILLLIFLFIFSRRALSPNKTALSNVTPTPAPSQVSESTTKCQNVVVSAGETVELFTYQSGQFIRFDYRVAATTEEKALNLQVLSDGQWLYVWNQPHRYNKDDVVVNPPGKKVRLSSLPLSIATSTPDEVQRISGPNISGDRLCYVWDDVDPVFKVPADFTFEDSNETSQKIKEDLAKICQVCAKTSNATAASACRTNLSCL
;
A
#
# COMPACT_ATOMS: atom_id res chain seq x y z
N MET A 1 63.13 -26.68 -0.96
CA MET A 1 61.89 -27.50 -0.87
C MET A 1 61.75 -28.39 -2.11
N THR A 2 61.88 -29.70 -1.92
CA THR A 2 61.81 -30.70 -3.00
C THR A 2 60.39 -30.79 -3.60
N ARG A 3 60.27 -31.17 -4.88
CA ARG A 3 59.01 -31.19 -5.66
C ARG A 3 57.87 -31.99 -4.98
N LYS A 4 58.19 -32.94 -4.10
CA LYS A 4 57.23 -33.68 -3.25
C LYS A 4 56.61 -32.80 -2.15
N SER A 5 57.40 -31.93 -1.50
CA SER A 5 56.95 -31.04 -0.43
C SER A 5 55.93 -29.99 -0.92
N LYS A 6 56.08 -29.50 -2.16
CA LYS A 6 55.13 -28.55 -2.76
C LYS A 6 53.74 -29.18 -3.04
N LYS A 7 53.69 -30.47 -3.41
CA LYS A 7 52.43 -31.18 -3.65
C LYS A 7 51.68 -31.47 -2.35
N VAL A 8 52.40 -31.81 -1.28
CA VAL A 8 51.81 -32.01 0.06
C VAL A 8 51.27 -30.68 0.61
N PHE A 9 52.02 -29.59 0.45
CA PHE A 9 51.58 -28.26 0.89
C PHE A 9 50.33 -27.79 0.14
N LEU A 10 50.27 -28.00 -1.17
CA LEU A 10 49.09 -27.67 -1.98
C LEU A 10 47.86 -28.49 -1.55
N LEU A 11 48.04 -29.77 -1.24
CA LEU A 11 46.93 -30.64 -0.81
C LEU A 11 46.38 -30.22 0.56
N VAL A 12 47.27 -29.84 1.50
CA VAL A 12 46.87 -29.30 2.81
C VAL A 12 46.14 -27.96 2.66
N LEU A 13 46.62 -27.08 1.77
CA LEU A 13 45.96 -25.79 1.51
C LEU A 13 44.55 -25.99 0.93
N ILE A 14 44.37 -26.92 -0.01
CA ILE A 14 43.06 -27.24 -0.59
C ILE A 14 42.11 -27.78 0.48
N LEU A 15 42.57 -28.69 1.34
CA LEU A 15 41.75 -29.22 2.45
C LEU A 15 41.33 -28.13 3.43
N LEU A 16 42.23 -27.18 3.73
CA LEU A 16 41.95 -26.07 4.63
C LEU A 16 40.91 -25.09 4.03
N LEU A 17 40.99 -24.84 2.72
CA LEU A 17 39.99 -24.04 2.00
C LEU A 17 38.61 -24.71 1.95
N ILE A 18 38.56 -26.03 1.73
CA ILE A 18 37.31 -26.80 1.78
C ILE A 18 36.70 -26.76 3.18
N PHE A 19 37.52 -26.92 4.22
CA PHE A 19 37.06 -26.88 5.61
C PHE A 19 36.46 -25.51 5.96
N LEU A 20 37.13 -24.42 5.58
CA LEU A 20 36.62 -23.05 5.76
C LEU A 20 35.32 -22.81 4.99
N PHE A 21 35.18 -23.35 3.77
CA PHE A 21 33.95 -23.23 2.97
C PHE A 21 32.76 -23.99 3.58
N ILE A 22 33.00 -25.16 4.18
CA ILE A 22 31.94 -25.91 4.88
C ILE A 22 31.54 -25.20 6.18
N PHE A 23 32.50 -24.65 6.92
CA PHE A 23 32.23 -23.93 8.16
C PHE A 23 31.47 -22.62 7.93
N SER A 24 31.83 -21.85 6.89
CA SER A 24 31.13 -20.61 6.55
C SER A 24 29.68 -20.87 6.11
N ARG A 25 29.42 -21.96 5.38
CA ARG A 25 28.04 -22.37 5.05
C ARG A 25 27.23 -22.80 6.26
N ARG A 26 27.84 -23.46 7.25
CA ARG A 26 27.13 -23.84 8.50
C ARG A 26 26.86 -22.64 9.41
N ALA A 27 27.77 -21.68 9.50
CA ALA A 27 27.59 -20.46 10.29
C ALA A 27 26.51 -19.52 9.72
N LEU A 28 26.22 -19.62 8.41
CA LEU A 28 25.16 -18.87 7.72
C LEU A 28 23.86 -19.66 7.54
N SER A 29 23.76 -20.88 8.09
CA SER A 29 22.50 -21.61 8.11
C SER A 29 21.62 -20.98 9.20
N PRO A 30 20.49 -20.34 8.85
CA PRO A 30 19.60 -19.79 9.86
C PRO A 30 19.16 -20.95 10.76
N ASN A 31 19.41 -20.81 12.05
CA ASN A 31 18.82 -21.66 13.06
C ASN A 31 17.31 -21.60 12.81
N LYS A 32 16.71 -22.70 12.35
CA LYS A 32 15.26 -22.87 12.41
C LYS A 32 14.93 -23.06 13.89
N THR A 33 14.95 -21.97 14.64
CA THR A 33 14.20 -21.88 15.87
C THR A 33 12.76 -22.09 15.44
N ALA A 34 12.23 -23.26 15.75
CA ALA A 34 10.82 -23.55 15.56
C ALA A 34 10.04 -22.46 16.29
N LEU A 35 9.46 -21.52 15.54
CA LEU A 35 8.37 -20.73 16.07
C LEU A 35 7.32 -21.75 16.46
N SER A 36 7.00 -21.79 17.77
CA SER A 36 5.81 -22.45 18.27
C SER A 36 4.67 -22.17 17.31
N ASN A 37 3.95 -23.23 16.93
CA ASN A 37 2.62 -23.13 16.34
C ASN A 37 1.74 -22.32 17.30
N VAL A 38 1.79 -21.00 17.17
CA VAL A 38 0.68 -20.16 17.56
C VAL A 38 -0.32 -20.40 16.45
N THR A 39 -1.23 -21.35 16.69
CA THR A 39 -2.48 -21.43 15.96
C THR A 39 -2.98 -20.00 15.80
N PRO A 40 -3.12 -19.46 14.58
CA PRO A 40 -3.67 -18.13 14.42
C PRO A 40 -5.06 -18.17 15.04
N THR A 41 -5.23 -17.46 16.15
CA THR A 41 -6.55 -17.12 16.67
C THR A 41 -7.32 -16.56 15.48
N PRO A 42 -8.47 -17.13 15.10
CA PRO A 42 -9.23 -16.61 13.99
C PRO A 42 -9.53 -15.14 14.30
N ALA A 43 -8.98 -14.25 13.49
CA ALA A 43 -9.39 -12.86 13.51
C ALA A 43 -10.91 -12.85 13.35
N PRO A 44 -11.66 -12.02 14.11
CA PRO A 44 -13.11 -12.05 14.02
C PRO A 44 -13.50 -11.82 12.57
N SER A 45 -14.16 -12.81 11.98
CA SER A 45 -14.84 -12.74 10.69
C SER A 45 -15.90 -11.66 10.78
N GLN A 46 -15.52 -10.40 10.54
CA GLN A 46 -16.47 -9.27 10.46
C GLN A 46 -16.90 -8.96 9.03
N VAL A 47 -16.38 -9.70 8.05
CA VAL A 47 -16.69 -9.53 6.63
C VAL A 47 -17.55 -10.73 6.22
N SER A 48 -18.86 -10.65 6.46
CA SER A 48 -19.82 -11.68 6.04
C SER A 48 -20.28 -11.52 4.59
N GLU A 49 -19.94 -10.39 3.97
CA GLU A 49 -20.33 -10.05 2.60
C GLU A 49 -19.12 -10.16 1.66
N SER A 50 -19.37 -10.39 0.37
CA SER A 50 -18.31 -10.37 -0.64
C SER A 50 -17.65 -9.00 -0.68
N THR A 51 -16.31 -8.96 -0.63
CA THR A 51 -15.59 -7.70 -0.77
C THR A 51 -15.44 -7.34 -2.24
N THR A 52 -15.79 -6.12 -2.62
CA THR A 52 -15.47 -5.58 -3.95
C THR A 52 -14.17 -4.79 -3.86
N LYS A 53 -13.24 -5.03 -4.77
CA LYS A 53 -12.04 -4.21 -4.94
C LYS A 53 -12.09 -3.46 -6.25
N CYS A 54 -11.75 -2.17 -6.23
CA CYS A 54 -11.49 -1.41 -7.45
C CYS A 54 -10.05 -0.93 -7.48
N GLN A 55 -9.45 -1.01 -8.66
CA GLN A 55 -8.13 -0.47 -8.98
C GLN A 55 -8.33 0.67 -9.96
N ASN A 56 -7.84 1.85 -9.61
CA ASN A 56 -7.91 3.03 -10.45
C ASN A 56 -6.49 3.55 -10.64
N VAL A 57 -6.14 3.89 -11.87
CA VAL A 57 -4.89 4.57 -12.20
C VAL A 57 -5.24 5.77 -13.05
N VAL A 58 -4.74 6.94 -12.67
CA VAL A 58 -4.84 8.17 -13.45
C VAL A 58 -3.43 8.70 -13.65
N VAL A 59 -3.06 8.92 -14.92
CA VAL A 59 -1.78 9.45 -15.33
C VAL A 59 -1.99 10.83 -15.94
N SER A 60 -1.18 11.79 -15.50
CA SER A 60 -1.09 13.13 -16.08
C SER A 60 0.37 13.54 -16.20
N ALA A 61 0.64 14.69 -16.83
CA ALA A 61 2.00 15.23 -16.85
C ALA A 61 2.56 15.43 -15.41
N GLY A 62 3.66 14.73 -15.12
CA GLY A 62 4.42 14.83 -13.88
C GLY A 62 3.83 14.12 -12.65
N GLU A 63 2.66 13.51 -12.76
CA GLU A 63 1.94 12.90 -11.63
C GLU A 63 1.15 11.65 -12.08
N THR A 64 1.25 10.58 -11.32
CA THR A 64 0.41 9.38 -11.41
C THR A 64 -0.28 9.16 -10.08
N VAL A 65 -1.59 8.95 -10.12
CA VAL A 65 -2.41 8.63 -8.95
C VAL A 65 -2.94 7.23 -9.11
N GLU A 66 -2.59 6.35 -8.18
CA GLU A 66 -3.23 5.05 -8.01
C GLU A 66 -4.20 5.12 -6.83
N LEU A 67 -5.37 4.52 -6.98
CA LEU A 67 -6.34 4.34 -5.91
C LEU A 67 -6.83 2.90 -5.90
N PHE A 68 -6.58 2.22 -4.78
CA PHE A 68 -7.21 0.95 -4.48
C PHE A 68 -8.37 1.18 -3.52
N THR A 69 -9.58 0.79 -3.91
CA THR A 69 -10.73 0.82 -3.01
C THR A 69 -11.18 -0.59 -2.66
N TYR A 70 -11.63 -0.78 -1.43
CA TYR A 70 -12.23 -2.02 -0.94
C TYR A 70 -13.56 -1.70 -0.27
N GLN A 71 -14.59 -2.47 -0.54
CA GLN A 71 -15.92 -2.31 0.06
C GLN A 71 -16.51 -3.66 0.45
N SER A 72 -17.00 -3.75 1.69
CA SER A 72 -17.84 -4.86 2.15
C SER A 72 -18.87 -4.31 3.13
N GLY A 73 -20.14 -4.26 2.75
CA GLY A 73 -21.20 -3.61 3.54
C GLY A 73 -20.82 -2.16 3.89
N GLN A 74 -20.72 -1.88 5.19
CA GLN A 74 -20.33 -0.58 5.74
C GLN A 74 -18.81 -0.36 5.85
N PHE A 75 -18.01 -1.40 5.64
CA PHE A 75 -16.56 -1.32 5.70
C PHE A 75 -16.01 -0.84 4.36
N ILE A 76 -15.23 0.24 4.41
CA ILE A 76 -14.69 0.88 3.21
C ILE A 76 -13.23 1.24 3.45
N ARG A 77 -12.38 0.97 2.46
CA ARG A 77 -10.98 1.38 2.48
C ARG A 77 -10.60 2.05 1.17
N PHE A 78 -9.80 3.11 1.26
CA PHE A 78 -9.14 3.77 0.14
C PHE A 78 -7.64 3.80 0.43
N ASP A 79 -6.83 3.26 -0.48
CA ASP A 79 -5.37 3.39 -0.47
C ASP A 79 -4.95 4.23 -1.69
N TYR A 80 -4.70 5.52 -1.45
CA TYR A 80 -4.20 6.45 -2.46
C TYR A 80 -2.68 6.44 -2.50
N ARG A 81 -2.12 6.39 -3.70
CA ARG A 81 -0.69 6.55 -3.97
C ARG A 81 -0.49 7.57 -5.06
N VAL A 82 0.05 8.71 -4.71
CA VAL A 82 0.43 9.77 -5.64
C VAL A 82 1.94 9.69 -5.83
N ALA A 83 2.34 9.21 -7.00
CA ALA A 83 3.71 9.31 -7.48
C ALA A 83 3.86 10.61 -8.26
N ALA A 84 4.70 11.52 -7.77
CA ALA A 84 4.92 12.83 -8.37
C ALA A 84 6.42 13.13 -8.52
N THR A 85 6.74 14.10 -9.36
CA THR A 85 8.13 14.55 -9.56
C THR A 85 8.72 15.33 -8.37
N THR A 86 7.90 15.75 -7.41
CA THR A 86 8.34 16.43 -6.18
C THR A 86 7.80 15.74 -4.94
N GLU A 87 8.56 15.76 -3.85
CA GLU A 87 8.18 15.17 -2.56
C GLU A 87 6.91 15.80 -1.99
N GLU A 88 6.75 17.12 -2.09
CA GLU A 88 5.57 17.86 -1.62
C GLU A 88 4.25 17.39 -2.27
N LYS A 89 4.35 16.83 -3.48
CA LYS A 89 3.23 16.31 -4.25
C LYS A 89 3.06 14.80 -4.11
N ALA A 90 4.10 14.10 -3.67
CA ALA A 90 4.05 12.67 -3.42
C ALA A 90 3.26 12.42 -2.13
N LEU A 91 2.28 11.53 -2.20
CA LEU A 91 1.37 11.25 -1.09
C LEU A 91 1.05 9.77 -1.06
N ASN A 92 1.01 9.18 0.13
CA ASN A 92 0.52 7.82 0.32
C ASN A 92 -0.48 7.85 1.46
N LEU A 93 -1.76 8.04 1.10
CA LEU A 93 -2.85 8.31 2.03
C LEU A 93 -3.74 7.08 2.12
N GLN A 94 -3.98 6.62 3.34
CA GLN A 94 -4.92 5.53 3.62
C GLN A 94 -6.10 6.06 4.40
N VAL A 95 -7.30 5.67 3.98
CA VAL A 95 -8.57 5.99 4.60
C VAL A 95 -9.32 4.69 4.85
N LEU A 96 -9.75 4.45 6.08
CA LEU A 96 -10.51 3.26 6.47
C LEU A 96 -11.75 3.70 7.25
N SER A 97 -12.91 3.18 6.86
CA SER A 97 -14.15 3.23 7.62
C SER A 97 -14.50 1.83 8.09
N ASP A 98 -14.73 1.67 9.39
CA ASP A 98 -15.25 0.43 9.98
C ASP A 98 -16.78 0.45 10.19
N GLY A 99 -17.44 1.50 9.71
CA GLY A 99 -18.87 1.76 9.89
C GLY A 99 -19.21 2.65 11.09
N GLN A 100 -18.29 2.84 12.03
CA GLN A 100 -18.47 3.74 13.19
C GLN A 100 -17.44 4.87 13.20
N TRP A 101 -16.22 4.56 12.79
CA TRP A 101 -15.07 5.44 12.80
C TRP A 101 -14.48 5.54 11.41
N LEU A 102 -13.96 6.73 11.11
CA LEU A 102 -13.10 6.98 9.96
C LEU A 102 -11.68 7.19 10.46
N TYR A 103 -10.75 6.41 9.96
CA TYR A 103 -9.33 6.44 10.24
C TYR A 103 -8.60 6.94 9.01
N VAL A 104 -7.68 7.87 9.18
CA VAL A 104 -6.86 8.40 8.09
C VAL A 104 -5.43 8.55 8.53
N TRP A 105 -4.50 8.05 7.72
CA TRP A 105 -3.08 8.14 8.00
C TRP A 105 -2.28 8.13 6.70
N ASN A 106 -1.07 8.69 6.77
CA ASN A 106 -0.12 8.60 5.69
C ASN A 106 0.87 7.47 5.97
N GLN A 107 1.16 6.66 4.96
CA GLN A 107 2.28 5.72 5.05
C GLN A 107 3.59 6.51 4.99
N PRO A 108 4.59 6.16 5.81
CA PRO A 108 5.89 6.81 5.76
C PRO A 108 6.57 6.52 4.42
N HIS A 109 7.07 7.57 3.77
CA HIS A 109 7.91 7.42 2.58
C HIS A 109 9.34 7.07 3.01
N ARG A 110 9.94 6.09 2.32
CA ARG A 110 11.36 5.78 2.48
C ARG A 110 12.13 6.37 1.31
N TYR A 111 12.98 7.35 1.59
CA TYR A 111 13.92 7.87 0.59
C TYR A 111 15.27 7.14 0.68
N ASN A 112 15.74 6.85 1.89
CA ASN A 112 16.93 6.03 2.11
C ASN A 112 16.60 4.74 2.85
N LYS A 113 17.43 3.72 2.63
CA LYS A 113 17.27 2.39 3.25
C LYS A 113 17.48 2.42 4.76
N ASP A 114 18.31 3.33 5.25
CA ASP A 114 18.79 3.40 6.63
C ASP A 114 17.98 4.37 7.51
N ASP A 115 16.99 5.07 6.94
CA ASP A 115 16.15 6.01 7.69
C ASP A 115 15.30 5.26 8.72
N VAL A 116 15.31 5.73 9.97
CA VAL A 116 14.40 5.23 11.01
C VAL A 116 12.99 5.68 10.65
N VAL A 117 12.17 4.71 10.25
CA VAL A 117 10.79 4.98 9.88
C VAL A 117 9.93 5.10 11.13
N VAL A 118 9.51 6.32 11.44
CA VAL A 118 8.49 6.59 12.44
C VAL A 118 7.17 6.80 11.70
N ASN A 119 6.17 5.96 12.01
CA ASN A 119 4.82 6.12 11.48
C ASN A 119 4.25 7.47 11.96
N PRO A 120 3.91 8.40 11.05
CA PRO A 120 3.25 9.63 11.47
C PRO A 120 1.91 9.29 12.14
N PRO A 121 1.49 10.01 13.19
CA PRO A 121 0.23 9.73 13.86
C PRO A 121 -0.93 9.83 12.86
N GLY A 122 -1.76 8.80 12.88
CA GLY A 122 -3.03 8.80 12.17
C GLY A 122 -4.05 9.67 12.92
N LYS A 123 -5.15 9.94 12.23
CA LYS A 123 -6.29 10.69 12.75
C LYS A 123 -7.53 9.83 12.68
N LYS A 124 -8.40 9.93 13.67
CA LYS A 124 -9.70 9.27 13.65
C LYS A 124 -10.82 10.21 14.05
N VAL A 125 -11.99 9.97 13.49
CA VAL A 125 -13.21 10.72 13.78
C VAL A 125 -14.41 9.79 13.75
N ARG A 126 -15.35 9.99 14.68
CA ARG A 126 -16.59 9.22 14.70
C ARG A 126 -17.51 9.72 13.59
N LEU A 127 -18.05 8.81 12.80
CA LEU A 127 -18.89 9.16 11.67
C LEU A 127 -20.33 9.43 12.12
N SER A 128 -20.91 10.54 11.64
CA SER A 128 -22.36 10.71 11.53
C SER A 128 -22.89 10.19 10.19
N SER A 129 -22.06 10.29 9.14
CA SER A 129 -22.27 9.72 7.81
C SER A 129 -20.91 9.60 7.12
N LEU A 130 -20.76 8.65 6.19
CA LEU A 130 -19.50 8.48 5.46
C LEU A 130 -19.33 9.60 4.43
N PRO A 131 -18.26 10.40 4.48
CA PRO A 131 -18.07 11.52 3.56
C PRO A 131 -17.51 11.10 2.20
N LEU A 132 -17.30 9.80 1.94
CA LEU A 132 -16.72 9.28 0.71
C LEU A 132 -17.63 8.23 0.10
N SER A 133 -17.74 8.23 -1.22
CA SER A 133 -18.46 7.20 -1.96
C SER A 133 -17.49 6.45 -2.86
N ILE A 134 -17.64 5.14 -2.92
CA ILE A 134 -17.00 4.33 -3.94
C ILE A 134 -17.96 4.36 -5.13
N ALA A 135 -17.52 4.94 -6.25
CA ALA A 135 -18.23 4.72 -7.49
C ALA A 135 -18.16 3.22 -7.79
N THR A 136 -19.28 2.54 -7.98
CA THR A 136 -19.29 1.13 -8.38
C THR A 136 -19.40 1.06 -9.89
N SER A 137 -18.66 0.13 -10.51
CA SER A 137 -18.76 -0.18 -11.94
C SER A 137 -19.20 -1.62 -12.13
N THR A 138 -19.55 -1.97 -13.37
CA THR A 138 -19.67 -3.37 -13.76
C THR A 138 -18.39 -4.12 -13.34
N PRO A 139 -18.50 -5.26 -12.65
CA PRO A 139 -17.35 -6.10 -12.37
C PRO A 139 -16.66 -6.54 -13.66
N ASP A 140 -15.34 -6.67 -13.61
CA ASP A 140 -14.46 -7.17 -14.67
C ASP A 140 -14.48 -6.34 -15.97
N GLU A 141 -15.05 -5.14 -15.94
CA GLU A 141 -15.04 -4.20 -17.05
C GLU A 141 -14.00 -3.08 -16.82
N VAL A 142 -13.14 -2.86 -17.82
CA VAL A 142 -12.17 -1.77 -17.80
C VAL A 142 -12.82 -0.47 -18.29
N GLN A 143 -13.01 0.48 -17.37
CA GLN A 143 -13.44 1.83 -17.68
C GLN A 143 -12.23 2.73 -17.95
N ARG A 144 -12.14 3.26 -19.16
CA ARG A 144 -10.99 4.08 -19.59
C ARG A 144 -11.30 5.57 -19.50
N ILE A 145 -10.31 6.33 -19.03
CA ILE A 145 -10.26 7.79 -19.15
C ILE A 145 -9.26 8.09 -20.27
N SER A 146 -9.69 8.91 -21.23
CA SER A 146 -8.80 9.44 -22.27
C SER A 146 -9.15 10.90 -22.54
N GLY A 147 -8.15 11.76 -22.45
CA GLY A 147 -8.28 13.17 -22.77
C GLY A 147 -6.92 13.83 -22.98
N PRO A 148 -6.88 15.10 -23.41
CA PRO A 148 -5.64 15.85 -23.46
C PRO A 148 -4.97 15.88 -22.08
N ASN A 149 -3.70 15.47 -22.02
CA ASN A 149 -2.86 15.46 -20.81
C ASN A 149 -3.36 14.58 -19.65
N ILE A 150 -4.32 13.69 -19.89
CA ILE A 150 -4.82 12.75 -18.89
C ILE A 150 -5.18 11.42 -19.53
N SER A 151 -4.79 10.34 -18.88
CA SER A 151 -5.25 8.99 -19.20
C SER A 151 -5.47 8.22 -17.91
N GLY A 152 -6.17 7.10 -18.00
CA GLY A 152 -6.35 6.26 -16.84
C GLY A 152 -7.27 5.09 -17.11
N ASP A 153 -7.23 4.13 -16.21
CA ASP A 153 -8.06 2.94 -16.26
C ASP A 153 -8.66 2.70 -14.87
N ARG A 154 -9.83 2.09 -14.87
CA ARG A 154 -10.50 1.58 -13.68
C ARG A 154 -10.98 0.16 -13.93
N LEU A 155 -10.78 -0.71 -12.96
CA LEU A 155 -11.27 -2.08 -12.97
C LEU A 155 -11.78 -2.43 -11.57
N CYS A 156 -13.01 -2.94 -11.47
CA CYS A 156 -13.56 -3.46 -10.22
C CYS A 156 -13.81 -4.96 -10.34
N TYR A 157 -13.54 -5.74 -9.30
CA TYR A 157 -13.74 -7.19 -9.25
C TYR A 157 -14.03 -7.66 -7.83
N VAL A 158 -14.53 -8.89 -7.70
CA VAL A 158 -14.73 -9.52 -6.39
C VAL A 158 -13.36 -9.88 -5.82
N TRP A 159 -13.08 -9.39 -4.61
CA TRP A 159 -11.87 -9.69 -3.85
C TRP A 159 -12.11 -10.91 -2.98
N ASP A 160 -11.40 -11.99 -3.30
CA ASP A 160 -11.47 -13.30 -2.65
C ASP A 160 -10.27 -13.60 -1.74
N ASP A 161 -9.37 -12.63 -1.55
CA ASP A 161 -8.19 -12.80 -0.71
C ASP A 161 -8.58 -12.91 0.78
N VAL A 162 -7.79 -13.70 1.51
CA VAL A 162 -7.91 -13.92 2.95
C VAL A 162 -7.30 -12.79 3.78
N ASP A 163 -6.55 -11.90 3.13
CA ASP A 163 -5.90 -10.77 3.81
C ASP A 163 -6.93 -9.80 4.41
N PRO A 164 -6.79 -9.43 5.70
CA PRO A 164 -7.77 -8.62 6.40
C PRO A 164 -7.62 -7.14 6.05
N VAL A 165 -8.15 -6.74 4.89
CA VAL A 165 -8.02 -5.38 4.36
C VAL A 165 -8.68 -4.30 5.24
N PHE A 166 -9.65 -4.64 6.08
CA PHE A 166 -10.38 -3.70 6.94
C PHE A 166 -9.86 -3.61 8.37
N LYS A 167 -8.67 -4.15 8.68
CA LYS A 167 -8.06 -3.97 10.00
C LYS A 167 -7.38 -2.62 10.12
N VAL A 168 -7.69 -1.92 11.22
CA VAL A 168 -6.92 -0.75 11.66
C VAL A 168 -5.50 -1.21 12.00
N PRO A 169 -4.45 -0.58 11.46
CA PRO A 169 -3.07 -0.99 11.72
C PRO A 169 -2.69 -0.73 13.20
N ALA A 170 -2.08 -1.73 13.85
CA ALA A 170 -1.72 -1.66 15.27
C ALA A 170 -0.42 -0.86 15.53
N ASP A 171 0.38 -0.64 14.50
CA ASP A 171 1.65 0.09 14.52
C ASP A 171 1.48 1.61 14.32
N PHE A 172 0.24 2.10 14.21
CA PHE A 172 -0.10 3.52 14.14
C PHE A 172 -0.86 3.96 15.39
N THR A 173 -0.47 5.12 15.93
CA THR A 173 -1.27 5.83 16.93
C THR A 173 -2.33 6.67 16.22
N PHE A 174 -3.59 6.57 16.65
CA PHE A 174 -4.69 7.36 16.10
C PHE A 174 -5.23 8.34 17.13
N GLU A 175 -5.17 9.63 16.80
CA GLU A 175 -5.69 10.69 17.65
C GLU A 175 -7.12 11.06 17.25
N ASP A 176 -8.00 11.20 18.25
CA ASP A 176 -9.33 11.78 18.06
C ASP A 176 -9.19 13.28 17.74
N SER A 177 -9.70 13.72 16.60
CA SER A 177 -9.66 15.15 16.27
C SER A 177 -10.82 15.57 15.35
N ASN A 178 -11.43 16.71 15.65
CA ASN A 178 -12.39 17.36 14.75
C ASN A 178 -11.69 18.01 13.54
N GLU A 179 -10.38 18.28 13.63
CA GLU A 179 -9.54 18.80 12.54
C GLU A 179 -9.17 17.71 11.52
N THR A 180 -9.36 16.42 11.88
CA THR A 180 -9.21 15.26 10.99
C THR A 180 -9.98 15.44 9.70
N SER A 181 -11.23 15.90 9.80
CA SER A 181 -12.09 16.14 8.65
C SER A 181 -11.54 17.20 7.70
N GLN A 182 -10.83 18.21 8.22
CA GLN A 182 -10.24 19.27 7.41
C GLN A 182 -8.98 18.77 6.69
N LYS A 183 -8.10 18.06 7.40
CA LYS A 183 -6.90 17.44 6.79
C LYS A 183 -7.26 16.45 5.68
N ILE A 184 -8.30 15.63 5.89
CA ILE A 184 -8.81 14.71 4.88
C ILE A 184 -9.26 15.46 3.63
N LYS A 185 -10.05 16.53 3.81
CA LYS A 185 -10.51 17.37 2.70
C LYS A 185 -9.32 17.96 1.93
N GLU A 186 -8.30 18.43 2.62
CA GLU A 186 -7.11 19.03 2.00
C GLU A 186 -6.28 18.00 1.22
N ASP A 187 -5.99 16.84 1.81
CA ASP A 187 -5.20 15.81 1.15
C ASP A 187 -5.96 15.18 -0.03
N LEU A 188 -7.28 14.95 0.10
CA LEU A 188 -8.12 14.53 -1.02
C LEU A 188 -8.25 15.60 -2.10
N ALA A 189 -8.38 16.88 -1.72
CA ALA A 189 -8.41 17.97 -2.69
C ALA A 189 -7.13 18.00 -3.53
N LYS A 190 -5.95 17.80 -2.91
CA LYS A 190 -4.67 17.69 -3.64
C LYS A 190 -4.68 16.52 -4.63
N ILE A 191 -5.12 15.34 -4.21
CA ILE A 191 -5.25 14.17 -5.09
C ILE A 191 -6.12 14.49 -6.30
N CYS A 192 -7.27 15.15 -6.06
CA CYS A 192 -8.25 15.45 -7.08
C CYS A 192 -7.86 16.59 -8.04
N GLN A 193 -6.82 17.38 -7.72
CA GLN A 193 -6.29 18.39 -8.63
C GLN A 193 -5.76 17.79 -9.93
N VAL A 194 -5.33 16.52 -9.92
CA VAL A 194 -4.88 15.83 -11.13
C VAL A 194 -5.97 15.83 -12.22
N CYS A 195 -7.24 15.76 -11.83
CA CYS A 195 -8.37 15.76 -12.76
C CYS A 195 -8.61 17.12 -13.43
N ALA A 196 -8.06 18.21 -12.87
CA ALA A 196 -8.17 19.54 -13.45
C ALA A 196 -7.11 19.81 -14.54
N LYS A 197 -6.15 18.88 -14.76
CA LYS A 197 -5.08 19.02 -15.76
C LYS A 197 -5.54 18.79 -17.21
N THR A 198 -6.78 18.34 -17.40
CA THR A 198 -7.39 18.20 -18.72
C THR A 198 -8.43 19.28 -18.95
N SER A 199 -8.54 19.77 -20.19
CA SER A 199 -9.62 20.68 -20.62
C SER A 199 -10.89 19.92 -21.04
N ASN A 200 -10.83 18.60 -21.16
CA ASN A 200 -11.99 17.78 -21.53
C ASN A 200 -12.86 17.52 -20.30
N ALA A 201 -14.06 18.11 -20.27
CA ALA A 201 -14.99 18.00 -19.13
C ALA A 201 -15.43 16.56 -18.83
N THR A 202 -15.61 15.73 -19.86
CA THR A 202 -15.96 14.31 -19.70
C THR A 202 -14.82 13.54 -19.05
N ALA A 203 -13.58 13.75 -19.53
CA ALA A 203 -12.39 13.11 -18.94
C ALA A 203 -12.14 13.58 -17.50
N ALA A 204 -12.35 14.88 -17.22
CA ALA A 204 -12.24 15.43 -15.87
C ALA A 204 -13.30 14.83 -14.92
N SER A 205 -14.55 14.70 -15.37
CA SER A 205 -15.62 14.07 -14.60
C SER A 205 -15.31 12.60 -14.31
N ALA A 206 -14.92 11.83 -15.34
CA ALA A 206 -14.55 10.42 -15.19
C ALA A 206 -13.34 10.23 -14.25
N CYS A 207 -12.34 11.11 -14.33
CA CYS A 207 -11.23 11.15 -13.38
C CYS A 207 -11.71 11.35 -11.94
N ARG A 208 -12.58 12.33 -11.68
CA ARG A 208 -13.11 12.59 -10.34
C ARG A 208 -13.89 11.40 -9.80
N THR A 209 -14.71 10.76 -10.63
CA THR A 209 -15.43 9.54 -10.28
C THR A 209 -14.47 8.39 -9.96
N ASN A 210 -13.42 8.19 -10.77
CA ASN A 210 -12.45 7.10 -10.56
C ASN A 210 -11.60 7.31 -9.31
N LEU A 211 -11.24 8.55 -9.00
CA LEU A 211 -10.47 8.89 -7.80
C LEU A 211 -11.34 9.17 -6.57
N SER A 212 -12.65 8.92 -6.64
CA SER A 212 -13.61 9.14 -5.53
C SER A 212 -13.52 10.57 -4.94
N CYS A 213 -13.35 11.54 -5.84
CA CYS A 213 -13.30 12.96 -5.50
C CYS A 213 -14.68 13.49 -5.09
N LEU A 214 -14.70 14.35 -4.07
CA LEU A 214 -15.88 15.08 -3.60
C LEU A 214 -16.13 16.36 -4.40
#